data_AF-A0A6B2V7R6-F1
#
_entry.id   AF-A0A6B2V7R6-F1
#
_cell.length_a   1.000
_cell.length_b   1.000
_cell.length_c   1.000
_cell.angle_alpha   90.00
_cell.angle_beta   90.00
_cell.angle_gamma   90.00
#
_symmetry.space_group_name_H-M   'P 1'
#
loop_
_entity.id
_entity.type
_entity.pdbx_description
1 polymer ?
#
loop_
_entity_poly.entity_id
_entity_poly.type
_entity_poly.pdbx_seq_one_letter_code
_entity_poly.pdbx_strand_id
1 'polypeptide(L)'
;VSPDGRAHFFVAPGAAAELPGLLYRMGWDDPAALDLRGLGPGAHLTAPPSDRGGRGPVRWLRPPALDTANPPEARLLLGTLAYVAHRSRA
;
A
#
# COMPACT_ATOMS: atom_id res chain seq x y z
N VAL A 1 8.04 -5.67 4.30
CA VAL A 1 7.88 -5.17 5.68
C VAL A 1 8.96 -4.15 5.95
N SER A 2 8.56 -2.96 6.40
CA SER A 2 9.47 -1.91 6.87
C SER A 2 9.41 -1.80 8.40
N PRO A 3 10.45 -1.22 9.03
CA PRO A 3 10.52 -1.09 10.49
C PRO A 3 9.50 -0.10 11.08
N ASP A 4 8.80 0.66 10.23
CA ASP A 4 7.69 1.53 10.61
C ASP A 4 6.35 0.78 10.83
N GLY A 5 6.36 -0.56 10.74
CA GLY A 5 5.15 -1.37 10.88
C GLY A 5 4.18 -1.26 9.69
N ARG A 6 4.59 -0.65 8.58
CA ARG A 6 3.75 -0.48 7.40
C ARG A 6 4.10 -1.49 6.30
N ALA A 7 3.07 -1.84 5.53
CA ALA A 7 3.21 -2.57 4.27
C ALA A 7 2.96 -1.59 3.12
N HIS A 8 3.84 -1.65 2.10
CA HIS A 8 3.73 -0.83 0.90
C HIS A 8 3.31 -1.72 -0.28
N PHE A 9 2.29 -1.30 -1.00
CA PHE A 9 1.75 -2.00 -2.16
C PHE A 9 1.98 -1.15 -3.41
N PHE A 10 2.55 -1.76 -4.45
CA PHE A 10 2.68 -1.13 -5.76
C PHE A 10 1.41 -1.40 -6.57
N VAL A 11 0.86 -0.34 -7.15
CA VAL A 11 -0.39 -0.34 -7.92
C VAL A 11 -0.19 0.42 -9.23
N ALA A 12 -1.16 0.31 -10.13
CA ALA A 12 -1.17 1.03 -11.39
C ALA A 12 -0.92 2.56 -11.19
N PRO A 13 -0.23 3.22 -12.13
CA PRO A 13 -0.02 4.67 -12.09
C PRO A 13 -1.34 5.44 -11.94
N GLY A 14 -1.32 6.58 -11.24
CA GLY A 14 -2.51 7.40 -11.01
C GLY A 14 -3.36 6.97 -9.80
N ALA A 15 -3.24 5.73 -9.34
CA ALA A 15 -4.02 5.19 -8.24
C ALA A 15 -3.98 6.02 -6.94
N ALA A 16 -2.85 6.65 -6.62
CA ALA A 16 -2.74 7.51 -5.44
C ALA A 16 -3.70 8.71 -5.47
N ALA A 17 -3.93 9.29 -6.66
CA ALA A 17 -4.87 10.39 -6.85
C ALA A 17 -6.32 9.91 -6.88
N GLU A 18 -6.57 8.69 -7.38
CA GLU A 18 -7.91 8.09 -7.47
C GLU A 18 -8.40 7.51 -6.14
N LEU A 19 -7.48 7.21 -5.22
CA LEU A 19 -7.77 6.51 -3.96
C LEU A 19 -8.94 7.12 -3.16
N PRO A 20 -9.02 8.45 -2.93
CA PRO A 20 -10.14 9.03 -2.19
C PRO A 20 -11.50 8.76 -2.85
N GLY A 21 -11.58 8.90 -4.18
CA GLY A 21 -12.81 8.64 -4.93
C GLY A 21 -13.18 7.15 -5.00
N LEU A 22 -12.18 6.25 -4.98
CA LEU A 22 -12.41 4.81 -4.88
C LEU A 22 -12.99 4.43 -3.52
N LEU A 23 -12.40 4.93 -2.43
CA LEU A 23 -12.87 4.67 -1.07
C LEU A 23 -14.31 5.14 -0.87
N TYR A 24 -14.60 6.37 -1.32
CA TYR A 24 -15.96 6.93 -1.29
C TYR A 24 -16.97 6.04 -2.02
N ARG A 25 -16.67 5.62 -3.27
CA ARG A 25 -17.56 4.76 -4.06
C ARG A 25 -17.80 3.38 -3.45
N MET A 26 -16.90 2.90 -2.60
CA MET A 26 -17.03 1.62 -1.90
C MET A 26 -17.70 1.75 -0.53
N GLY A 27 -18.22 2.94 -0.18
CA GLY A 27 -18.93 3.17 1.08
C GLY A 27 -18.02 3.37 2.30
N TRP A 28 -16.74 3.74 2.09
CA TRP A 28 -15.84 4.10 3.18
C TRP A 28 -15.90 5.60 3.41
N ASP A 29 -16.79 6.02 4.30
CA ASP A 29 -17.02 7.44 4.61
C ASP A 29 -15.87 8.07 5.41
N ASP A 30 -15.14 7.28 6.21
CA ASP A 30 -13.90 7.69 6.86
C ASP A 30 -12.69 6.95 6.26
N PRO A 31 -11.94 7.57 5.33
CA PRO A 31 -10.71 7.02 4.78
C PRO A 31 -9.63 6.71 5.83
N ALA A 32 -9.62 7.44 6.95
CA ALA A 32 -8.66 7.23 8.04
C ALA A 32 -8.97 5.95 8.84
N ALA A 33 -10.21 5.46 8.78
CA ALA A 33 -10.59 4.20 9.42
C ALA A 33 -9.83 3.00 8.85
N LEU A 34 -9.35 3.07 7.61
CA LEU A 34 -8.56 2.03 6.97
C LEU A 34 -7.04 2.18 7.16
N ASP A 35 -6.57 3.30 7.70
CA ASP A 35 -5.14 3.69 7.75
C ASP A 35 -4.40 3.47 6.40
N LEU A 36 -5.12 3.73 5.29
CA LEU A 36 -4.58 3.66 3.94
C LEU A 36 -4.15 5.05 3.47
N ARG A 37 -2.95 5.13 2.89
CA ARG A 37 -2.39 6.37 2.34
C ARG A 37 -1.87 6.14 0.93
N GLY A 38 -2.35 6.96 -0.01
CA GLY A 38 -1.79 7.03 -1.36
C GLY A 38 -0.43 7.73 -1.35
N LEU A 39 0.57 7.11 -1.97
CA LEU A 39 1.88 7.70 -2.22
C LEU A 39 2.02 7.98 -3.71
N GLY A 40 1.90 9.26 -4.08
CA GLY A 40 1.96 9.72 -5.47
C GLY A 40 3.35 10.20 -5.89
N PRO A 41 3.45 10.86 -7.06
CA PRO A 41 4.69 11.47 -7.55
C PRO A 41 5.37 12.33 -6.48
N GLY A 42 6.71 12.21 -6.38
CA GLY A 42 7.51 12.92 -5.37
C GLY A 42 7.58 12.24 -3.99
N ALA A 43 6.76 11.22 -3.74
CA ALA A 43 6.91 10.36 -2.57
C ALA A 43 8.12 9.43 -2.75
N HIS A 44 8.83 9.16 -1.65
CA HIS A 44 9.99 8.29 -1.64
C HIS A 44 9.81 7.18 -0.60
N LEU A 45 10.28 5.99 -0.96
CA LEU A 45 10.30 4.83 -0.09
C LEU A 45 11.72 4.30 0.03
N THR A 46 12.04 3.66 1.14
CA THR A 46 13.30 2.90 1.25
C THR A 46 13.20 1.67 0.35
N ALA A 47 14.09 1.55 -0.63
CA ALA A 47 14.13 0.41 -1.54
C ALA A 47 14.51 -0.88 -0.78
N PRO A 48 13.69 -1.95 -0.85
CA PRO A 48 14.07 -3.26 -0.32
C PRO A 48 15.03 -4.01 -1.28
N PRO A 49 15.96 -4.86 -0.79
CA PRO A 49 16.34 -5.01 0.62
C PRO A 49 17.23 -3.86 1.10
N SER A 50 16.98 -3.35 2.31
CA SER A 50 17.80 -2.31 2.96
C SER A 50 17.71 -2.43 4.49
N ASP A 51 18.70 -1.93 5.21
CA ASP A 51 18.71 -1.85 6.68
C ASP A 51 18.23 -0.47 7.22
N ARG A 52 17.82 0.42 6.31
CA ARG A 52 17.39 1.81 6.60
C ARG A 52 18.43 2.58 7.45
N GLY A 53 19.72 2.31 7.24
CA GLY A 53 20.81 2.93 8.00
C GLY A 53 20.74 2.55 9.48
N GLY A 54 20.66 1.25 9.78
CA GLY A 54 20.57 0.72 11.15
C GLY A 54 19.21 0.85 11.84
N ARG A 55 18.19 1.47 11.21
CA ARG A 55 16.83 1.62 11.78
C ARG A 55 15.95 0.38 11.64
N GLY A 56 16.46 -0.68 11.02
CA GLY A 56 15.81 -1.97 10.91
C GLY A 56 15.54 -2.38 9.46
N PRO A 57 15.29 -3.67 9.24
CA PRO A 57 15.24 -4.23 7.89
C PRO A 57 13.98 -3.81 7.14
N VAL A 58 14.18 -3.39 5.89
CA VAL A 58 13.16 -3.22 4.86
C VAL A 58 13.27 -4.39 3.90
N ARG A 59 12.23 -5.23 3.81
CA ARG A 59 12.20 -6.47 3.02
C ARG A 59 11.02 -6.50 2.05
N TRP A 60 11.21 -7.17 0.92
CA TRP A 60 10.10 -7.54 0.03
C TRP A 60 9.17 -8.54 0.72
N LEU A 61 7.85 -8.30 0.63
CA LEU A 61 6.85 -9.35 0.90
C LEU A 61 6.75 -10.28 -0.31
N ARG A 62 6.68 -9.68 -1.50
CA ARG A 62 6.82 -10.33 -2.80
C ARG A 62 7.84 -9.53 -3.60
N PRO A 63 9.01 -10.10 -3.95
CA PRO A 63 10.00 -9.40 -4.77
C PRO A 63 9.46 -9.09 -6.17
N PRO A 64 9.90 -7.99 -6.80
CA PRO A 64 9.56 -7.72 -8.19
C PRO A 64 10.17 -8.80 -9.10
N ALA A 65 9.37 -9.29 -10.03
CA ALA A 65 9.77 -10.21 -11.08
C ALA A 65 9.08 -9.83 -12.39
N LEU A 66 9.46 -10.45 -13.52
CA LEU A 66 8.92 -10.09 -14.83
C LEU A 66 7.39 -10.28 -14.91
N ASP A 67 6.85 -11.29 -14.24
CA ASP A 67 5.41 -11.55 -14.11
C ASP A 67 4.68 -10.52 -13.24
N THR A 68 5.43 -9.66 -12.54
CA THR A 68 4.89 -8.59 -11.65
C THR A 68 5.25 -7.20 -12.14
N ALA A 69 5.82 -7.06 -13.34
CA ALA A 69 6.26 -5.78 -13.87
C ALA A 69 5.11 -4.78 -14.06
N ASN A 70 3.89 -5.30 -14.24
CA ASN A 70 2.66 -4.52 -14.36
C ASN A 70 1.88 -4.61 -13.04
N PRO A 71 1.95 -3.58 -12.17
CA PRO A 71 1.23 -3.61 -10.92
C PRO A 71 -0.29 -3.49 -11.15
N PRO A 72 -1.11 -4.13 -10.30
CA PRO A 72 -2.56 -4.16 -10.48
C PRO A 72 -3.20 -2.82 -10.17
N GLU A 73 -4.41 -2.64 -10.66
CA GLU A 73 -5.28 -1.53 -10.33
C GLU A 73 -5.62 -1.50 -8.83
N ALA A 74 -5.58 -0.32 -8.20
CA ALA A 74 -5.78 -0.22 -6.75
C ALA A 74 -7.14 -0.78 -6.30
N ARG A 75 -8.19 -0.61 -7.10
CA ARG A 75 -9.54 -1.15 -6.83
C ARG A 75 -9.56 -2.66 -6.56
N LEU A 76 -8.62 -3.43 -7.12
CA LEU A 76 -8.52 -4.87 -6.93
C LEU A 76 -7.99 -5.24 -5.54
N LEU A 77 -7.19 -4.36 -4.92
CA LEU A 77 -6.60 -4.59 -3.61
C LEU A 77 -7.47 -4.07 -2.46
N LEU A 78 -8.22 -2.99 -2.70
CA LEU A 78 -8.88 -2.26 -1.62
C LEU A 78 -9.87 -3.11 -0.82
N GLY A 79 -10.65 -3.98 -1.46
CA GLY A 79 -11.57 -4.88 -0.74
C GLY A 79 -10.85 -5.82 0.22
N THR A 80 -9.72 -6.42 -0.21
CA THR A 80 -8.92 -7.32 0.63
C THR A 80 -8.20 -6.57 1.73
N LEU A 81 -7.59 -5.42 1.43
CA LEU A 81 -6.92 -4.58 2.43
C LEU A 81 -7.90 -4.11 3.50
N ALA A 82 -9.10 -3.73 3.07
CA ALA A 82 -10.15 -3.32 3.99
C ALA A 82 -10.65 -4.44 4.90
N TYR A 83 -10.86 -5.63 4.34
CA TYR A 83 -11.20 -6.81 5.12
C TYR A 83 -10.13 -7.12 6.19
N VAL A 84 -8.85 -7.12 5.80
CA VAL A 84 -7.74 -7.38 6.72
C VAL A 84 -7.65 -6.29 7.79
N ALA A 85 -7.72 -5.01 7.41
CA ALA A 85 -7.67 -3.90 8.34
C ALA A 85 -8.80 -3.94 9.38
N HIS A 86 -10.02 -4.31 8.95
CA HIS A 86 -11.14 -4.50 9.86
C HIS A 86 -10.91 -5.70 10.80
N ARG A 87 -10.47 -6.85 10.26
CA ARG A 87 -10.27 -8.08 11.04
C ARG A 87 -9.12 -7.98 12.05
N SER A 88 -8.06 -7.23 11.74
CA SER A 88 -6.92 -7.04 12.65
C SER A 88 -7.19 -6.07 13.80
N ARG A 89 -8.31 -5.33 13.75
CA ARG A 89 -8.76 -4.45 14.85
C ARG A 89 -9.74 -5.15 15.81
N ALA A 90 -10.31 -6.30 15.42
CA ALA A 90 -11.19 -7.13 16.24
C ALA A 90 -10.38 -8.16 17.05
#